data_AF-A0A925QSA7-F1
#
_entry.id   AF-A0A925QSA7-F1
#
_cell.length_a   1.000
_cell.length_b   1.000
_cell.length_c   1.000
_cell.angle_alpha   90.00
_cell.angle_beta   90.00
_cell.angle_gamma   90.00
#
_symmetry.space_group_name_H-M   'P 1'
#
loop_
_entity.id
_entity.type
_entity.pdbx_description
1 polymer ?
#
loop_
_entity_poly.entity_id
_entity_poly.type
_entity_poly.pdbx_seq_one_letter_code
_entity_poly.pdbx_strand_id
1 'polypeptide(L)'
;MRTVVSSLYPEAREHLPLRGLYLAHHNERQGERGRPFIYASFVSSLDGRIALGSGDDSHVPPALNNLNDWRLLQELQAQADCFLTGAGYLRSIATGKLPDILQVGVQPESRDLGEWRANAALTGQPAIVIPTVSLDIELPASLREREQAVHIVTTTDADRDRIGAFQHDGIKVHVRGSGRHVDGNALAALLGELGYRSVYCLAGPQMLSTL
;
A
#
# COMPACT_ATOMS: atom_id res chain seq x y z
N MET A 1 22.18 -13.92 16.47
CA MET A 1 21.16 -13.71 17.53
C MET A 1 19.84 -13.36 16.86
N ARG A 2 18.69 -13.82 17.39
CA ARG A 2 17.38 -13.39 16.89
C ARG A 2 17.12 -11.96 17.37
N THR A 3 16.76 -11.05 16.47
CA THR A 3 16.35 -9.68 16.84
C THR A 3 15.00 -9.75 17.56
N VAL A 4 14.89 -9.02 18.67
CA VAL A 4 13.68 -8.91 19.48
C VAL A 4 13.24 -7.46 19.62
N VAL A 5 11.95 -7.25 19.85
CA VAL A 5 11.32 -5.94 20.06
C VAL A 5 10.44 -5.99 21.31
N SER A 6 10.12 -4.81 21.85
CA SER A 6 9.18 -4.65 22.96
C SER A 6 7.94 -3.92 22.47
N SER A 7 6.76 -4.45 22.79
CA SER A 7 5.50 -3.75 22.67
C SER A 7 5.31 -2.89 23.93
N LEU A 8 5.03 -1.60 23.76
CA LEU A 8 4.68 -0.70 24.86
C LEU A 8 3.16 -0.49 25.00
N TYR A 9 2.40 -0.73 23.93
CA TYR A 9 0.96 -0.52 23.84
C TYR A 9 0.32 -1.50 22.84
N PRO A 10 -0.93 -1.98 23.04
CA PRO A 10 -1.81 -1.70 24.19
C PRO A 10 -1.37 -2.41 25.47
N GLU A 11 -0.74 -3.57 25.36
CA GLU A 11 -0.11 -4.28 26.47
C GLU A 11 1.41 -4.26 26.33
N ALA A 12 2.07 -4.00 27.46
CA ALA A 12 3.52 -4.10 27.54
C ALA A 12 3.95 -5.56 27.42
N ARG A 13 4.78 -5.87 26.42
CA ARG A 13 5.35 -7.20 26.21
C ARG A 13 6.82 -7.06 25.83
N GLU A 14 7.67 -7.81 26.50
CA GLU A 14 9.11 -7.81 26.26
C GLU A 14 9.52 -9.02 25.40
N HIS A 15 10.67 -8.88 24.72
CA HIS A 15 11.34 -9.98 24.01
C HIS A 15 10.48 -10.66 22.92
N LEU A 16 9.63 -9.90 22.22
CA LEU A 16 8.89 -10.42 21.07
C LEU A 16 9.85 -10.66 19.89
N PRO A 17 9.76 -11.78 19.16
CA PRO A 17 10.57 -11.98 17.97
C PRO A 17 10.20 -10.93 16.93
N LEU A 18 11.19 -10.27 16.31
CA LEU A 18 10.92 -9.31 15.23
C LEU A 18 10.27 -10.00 14.01
N ARG A 19 10.85 -11.14 13.60
CA ARG A 19 10.40 -11.88 12.42
C ARG A 19 9.18 -12.71 12.75
N GLY A 20 8.14 -12.59 11.93
CA GLY A 20 6.86 -13.25 12.07
C GLY A 20 5.89 -12.51 13.00
N LEU A 21 6.29 -11.38 13.59
CA LEU A 21 5.47 -10.66 14.54
C LEU A 21 4.18 -10.16 13.89
N TYR A 22 4.30 -9.49 12.74
CA TYR A 22 3.13 -8.94 12.05
C TYR A 22 2.51 -9.96 11.11
N LEU A 23 3.25 -10.98 10.66
CA LEU A 23 2.66 -12.13 9.94
C LEU A 23 1.66 -12.91 10.79
N ALA A 24 1.80 -12.87 12.12
CA ALA A 24 0.84 -13.50 13.05
C ALA A 24 -0.54 -12.81 13.07
N HIS A 25 -0.70 -11.63 12.46
CA HIS A 25 -2.00 -10.96 12.36
C HIS A 25 -2.96 -11.66 11.39
N HIS A 26 -2.43 -12.45 10.45
CA HIS A 26 -3.21 -13.15 9.43
C HIS A 26 -4.15 -12.22 8.64
N ASN A 27 -3.68 -11.02 8.29
CA ASN A 27 -4.46 -10.00 7.59
C ASN A 27 -5.04 -10.50 6.26
N GLU A 28 -4.36 -11.45 5.60
CA GLU A 28 -4.82 -12.10 4.37
C GLU A 28 -6.14 -12.86 4.53
N ARG A 29 -6.55 -13.13 5.78
CA ARG A 29 -7.77 -13.87 6.13
C ARG A 29 -8.87 -13.00 6.75
N GLN A 30 -8.57 -11.75 7.08
CA GLN A 30 -9.48 -10.89 7.85
C GLN A 30 -10.68 -10.39 7.02
N GLY A 31 -10.49 -10.19 5.71
CA GLY A 31 -11.58 -9.76 4.83
C GLY A 31 -12.40 -10.91 4.26
N GLU A 32 -13.62 -10.58 3.87
CA GLU A 32 -14.57 -11.49 3.23
C GLU A 32 -14.79 -11.09 1.76
N ARG A 33 -15.39 -11.99 0.97
CA ARG A 33 -15.72 -11.66 -0.43
C ARG A 33 -16.69 -10.47 -0.46
N GLY A 34 -16.34 -9.42 -1.20
CA GLY A 34 -17.13 -8.20 -1.29
C GLY A 34 -16.96 -7.23 -0.10
N ARG A 35 -16.21 -7.61 0.94
CA ARG A 35 -15.97 -6.79 2.15
C ARG A 35 -14.49 -6.87 2.53
N PRO A 36 -13.62 -6.09 1.87
CA PRO A 36 -12.18 -6.13 2.12
C PRO A 36 -11.87 -5.68 3.55
N PHE A 37 -10.87 -6.30 4.16
CA PHE A 37 -10.20 -5.76 5.34
C PHE A 37 -9.14 -4.76 4.87
N ILE A 38 -9.35 -3.49 5.19
CA ILE A 38 -8.47 -2.39 4.81
C ILE A 38 -7.66 -1.98 6.03
N TYR A 39 -6.33 -1.97 5.90
CA TYR A 39 -5.44 -1.64 7.00
C TYR A 39 -4.28 -0.77 6.51
N ALA A 40 -3.71 0.00 7.42
CA ALA A 40 -2.54 0.83 7.18
C ALA A 40 -1.59 0.71 8.37
N SER A 41 -0.34 1.12 8.18
CA SER A 41 0.56 1.36 9.31
C SER A 41 1.27 2.69 9.13
N PHE A 42 1.54 3.34 10.25
CA PHE A 42 2.26 4.60 10.31
C PHE A 42 3.35 4.49 11.36
N VAL A 43 4.48 5.13 11.08
CA VAL A 43 5.53 5.38 12.06
C VAL A 43 5.50 6.87 12.36
N SER A 44 5.48 7.23 13.64
CA SER A 44 5.53 8.62 14.08
C SER A 44 6.49 8.77 15.25
N SER A 45 6.98 9.98 15.44
CA SER A 45 7.55 10.39 16.72
C SER A 45 6.47 10.39 17.82
N LEU A 46 6.91 10.50 19.08
CA LEU A 46 6.02 10.47 20.25
C LEU A 46 4.96 11.58 20.23
N ASP A 47 5.26 12.71 19.60
CA ASP A 47 4.37 13.85 19.39
C ASP A 47 3.54 13.75 18.10
N GLY A 48 3.53 12.59 17.43
CA GLY A 48 2.66 12.28 16.30
C GLY A 48 3.13 12.79 14.93
N ARG A 49 4.40 13.22 14.80
CA ARG A 49 4.94 13.71 13.51
C ARG A 49 5.48 12.55 12.67
N ILE A 50 5.10 12.53 11.40
CA ILE A 50 5.58 11.56 10.39
C ILE A 50 6.66 12.14 9.46
N ALA A 51 6.80 13.47 9.47
CA ALA A 51 7.78 14.21 8.69
C ALA A 51 8.19 15.49 9.44
N LEU A 52 9.37 15.99 9.13
CA LEU A 52 9.90 17.29 9.54
C LEU A 52 10.09 18.17 8.30
N GLY A 53 10.11 19.49 8.50
CA GLY A 53 10.16 20.46 7.40
C GLY A 53 8.79 20.71 6.74
N SER A 54 8.80 21.41 5.62
CA SER A 54 7.59 21.78 4.87
C SER A 54 7.90 21.93 3.39
N GLY A 55 6.94 21.61 2.52
CA GLY A 55 7.14 21.69 1.07
C GLY A 55 8.23 20.74 0.61
N ASP A 56 9.16 21.24 -0.21
CA ASP A 56 10.25 20.44 -0.79
C ASP A 56 11.30 19.98 0.24
N ASP A 57 11.38 20.63 1.41
CA ASP A 57 12.29 20.25 2.50
C ASP A 57 11.69 19.18 3.44
N SER A 58 10.48 18.69 3.13
CA SER A 58 9.79 17.68 3.92
C SER A 58 10.54 16.34 3.89
N HIS A 59 10.92 15.80 5.05
CA HIS A 59 11.64 14.53 5.16
C HIS A 59 11.22 13.71 6.39
N VAL A 60 11.35 12.39 6.31
CA VAL A 60 11.09 11.49 7.43
C VAL A 60 12.22 11.65 8.47
N PRO A 61 11.93 11.88 9.77
CA PRO A 61 12.98 11.93 10.78
C PRO A 61 13.83 10.66 10.74
N PRO A 62 15.18 10.75 10.78
CA PRO A 62 16.05 9.58 10.69
C PRO A 62 15.76 8.50 11.74
N ALA A 63 15.31 8.91 12.94
CA ALA A 63 14.95 7.99 14.01
C ALA A 63 13.72 7.11 13.69
N LEU A 64 12.86 7.53 12.76
CA LEU A 64 11.70 6.76 12.28
C LEU A 64 12.06 5.84 11.10
N ASN A 65 13.33 5.81 10.69
CA ASN A 65 13.80 5.02 9.57
C ASN A 65 14.83 3.99 10.06
N ASN A 66 14.36 2.85 10.57
CA ASN A 66 15.22 1.76 11.00
C ASN A 66 14.81 0.41 10.38
N LEU A 67 15.77 -0.52 10.32
CA LEU A 67 15.58 -1.81 9.65
C LEU A 67 14.52 -2.71 10.31
N ASN A 68 14.25 -2.53 11.60
CA ASN A 68 13.21 -3.30 12.30
C ASN A 68 11.82 -2.84 11.85
N ASP A 69 11.59 -1.53 11.75
CA ASP A 69 10.34 -0.96 11.23
C ASP A 69 10.13 -1.37 9.77
N TRP A 70 11.19 -1.33 8.95
CA TRP A 70 11.14 -1.83 7.58
C TRP A 70 10.75 -3.31 7.51
N ARG A 71 11.26 -4.14 8.41
CA ARG A 71 10.89 -5.55 8.47
C ARG A 71 9.41 -5.71 8.81
N LEU A 72 8.92 -5.00 9.82
CA LEU A 72 7.52 -5.05 10.24
C LEU A 72 6.58 -4.54 9.14
N LEU A 73 6.91 -3.44 8.48
CA LEU A 73 6.20 -2.93 7.31
C LEU A 73 6.09 -4.00 6.21
N GLN A 74 7.20 -4.64 5.86
CA GLN A 74 7.22 -5.66 4.82
C GLN A 74 6.38 -6.90 5.21
N GLU A 75 6.31 -7.27 6.49
CA GLU A 75 5.42 -8.33 6.97
C GLU A 75 3.93 -7.97 6.82
N LEU A 76 3.55 -6.71 7.03
CA LEU A 76 2.18 -6.25 6.77
C LEU A 76 1.87 -6.24 5.28
N GLN A 77 2.81 -5.78 4.46
CA GLN A 77 2.70 -5.77 3.00
C GLN A 77 2.61 -7.18 2.41
N ALA A 78 3.32 -8.15 2.99
CA ALA A 78 3.28 -9.53 2.54
C ALA A 78 1.90 -10.18 2.67
N GLN A 79 1.07 -9.72 3.60
CA GLN A 79 -0.30 -10.21 3.81
C GLN A 79 -1.34 -9.55 2.91
N ALA A 80 -0.98 -8.53 2.12
CA ALA A 80 -1.91 -7.81 1.27
C ALA A 80 -2.10 -8.52 -0.07
N ASP A 81 -3.33 -8.58 -0.57
CA ASP A 81 -3.59 -8.93 -1.98
C ASP A 81 -3.59 -7.68 -2.88
N CYS A 82 -3.80 -6.51 -2.29
CA CYS A 82 -3.86 -5.24 -2.99
C CYS A 82 -3.20 -4.11 -2.17
N PHE A 83 -2.49 -3.24 -2.88
CA PHE A 83 -2.03 -1.95 -2.37
C PHE A 83 -2.91 -0.82 -2.90
N LEU A 84 -3.41 -0.01 -1.98
CA LEU A 84 -4.07 1.25 -2.31
C LEU A 84 -3.06 2.38 -2.16
N THR A 85 -2.68 3.03 -3.26
CA THR A 85 -1.63 4.06 -3.26
C THR A 85 -1.97 5.27 -4.13
N GLY A 86 -1.36 6.41 -3.82
CA GLY A 86 -1.60 7.67 -4.52
C GLY A 86 -0.70 7.86 -5.74
N ALA A 87 -1.22 8.58 -6.75
CA ALA A 87 -0.48 8.90 -7.98
C ALA A 87 0.84 9.63 -7.71
N GLY A 88 0.89 10.51 -6.70
CA GLY A 88 2.12 11.22 -6.33
C GLY A 88 3.25 10.30 -5.85
N TYR A 89 2.91 9.22 -5.14
CA TYR A 89 3.89 8.22 -4.71
C TYR A 89 4.47 7.47 -5.92
N LEU A 90 3.60 7.08 -6.86
CA LEU A 90 4.01 6.39 -8.09
C LEU A 90 4.97 7.23 -8.94
N ARG A 91 4.66 8.52 -9.15
CA ARG A 91 5.59 9.45 -9.84
C ARG A 91 6.93 9.57 -9.13
N SER A 92 6.92 9.54 -7.79
CA SER A 92 8.15 9.62 -7.00
C SER A 92 9.00 8.36 -7.14
N ILE A 93 8.38 7.18 -7.26
CA ILE A 93 9.10 5.94 -7.58
C ILE A 93 9.63 5.97 -9.01
N ALA A 94 8.79 6.37 -9.99
CA ALA A 94 9.15 6.39 -11.40
C ALA A 94 10.37 7.28 -11.69
N THR A 95 10.53 8.37 -10.92
CA THR A 95 11.68 9.29 -11.00
C THR A 95 12.84 8.91 -10.06
N GLY A 96 12.74 7.81 -9.32
CA GLY A 96 13.78 7.35 -8.38
C GLY A 96 13.93 8.20 -7.11
N LYS A 97 12.99 9.12 -6.83
CA LYS A 97 13.01 9.98 -5.64
C LYS A 97 12.65 9.23 -4.36
N LEU A 98 11.77 8.23 -4.45
CA LEU A 98 11.37 7.39 -3.34
C LEU A 98 11.68 5.91 -3.62
N PRO A 99 11.96 5.12 -2.56
CA PRO A 99 12.15 3.69 -2.70
C PRO A 99 10.86 3.04 -3.20
N ASP A 100 11.02 2.01 -4.04
CA ASP A 100 9.91 1.20 -4.52
C ASP A 100 9.54 0.13 -3.47
N ILE A 101 8.60 0.48 -2.59
CA ILE A 101 8.07 -0.44 -1.56
C ILE A 101 6.87 -1.24 -2.07
N LEU A 102 6.53 -1.13 -3.37
CA LEU A 102 5.42 -1.88 -3.97
C LEU A 102 5.81 -3.33 -4.31
N GLN A 103 7.09 -3.67 -4.12
CA GLN A 103 7.67 -4.98 -4.41
C GLN A 103 7.88 -5.76 -3.11
N VAL A 104 7.14 -6.85 -2.95
CA VAL A 104 7.24 -7.73 -1.77
C VAL A 104 8.18 -8.90 -2.06
N GLY A 105 9.15 -9.11 -1.16
CA GLY A 105 9.99 -10.31 -1.18
C GLY A 105 10.95 -10.41 -2.36
N VAL A 106 11.26 -9.29 -3.01
CA VAL A 106 12.18 -9.24 -4.15
C VAL A 106 13.63 -9.08 -3.69
N GLN A 107 13.86 -8.35 -2.60
CA GLN A 107 15.21 -8.15 -2.06
C GLN A 107 15.71 -9.41 -1.33
N PRO A 108 17.04 -9.66 -1.30
CA PRO A 108 17.61 -10.81 -0.60
C PRO A 108 17.17 -10.92 0.87
N GLU A 109 17.03 -9.79 1.56
CA GLU A 109 16.71 -9.70 2.99
C GLU A 109 15.24 -10.00 3.31
N SER A 110 14.38 -9.96 2.28
CA SER A 110 12.93 -10.11 2.36
C SER A 110 12.39 -11.31 1.58
N ARG A 111 13.26 -12.12 0.93
CA ARG A 111 12.87 -13.30 0.13
C ARG A 111 11.93 -14.26 0.88
N ASP A 112 12.10 -14.39 2.19
CA ASP A 112 11.23 -15.19 3.05
C ASP A 112 9.76 -14.77 2.99
N LEU A 113 9.48 -13.50 2.69
CA LEU A 113 8.13 -12.97 2.53
C LEU A 113 7.50 -13.36 1.18
N GLY A 114 8.30 -13.49 0.12
CA GLY A 114 7.84 -14.04 -1.15
C GLY A 114 7.45 -15.52 -1.02
N GLU A 115 8.28 -16.29 -0.32
CA GLU A 115 7.99 -17.69 0.02
C GLU A 115 6.76 -17.81 0.92
N TRP A 116 6.62 -16.92 1.90
CA TRP A 116 5.44 -16.86 2.76
C TRP A 116 4.16 -16.62 1.95
N ARG A 117 4.18 -15.68 0.99
CA ARG A 117 3.02 -15.41 0.10
C ARG A 117 2.62 -16.64 -0.70
N ALA A 118 3.59 -17.35 -1.27
CA ALA A 118 3.34 -18.58 -2.01
C ALA A 118 2.67 -19.65 -1.12
N ASN A 119 3.15 -19.81 0.11
CA ASN A 119 2.56 -20.73 1.10
C ASN A 119 1.15 -20.29 1.55
N ALA A 120 0.87 -19.00 1.55
CA ALA A 120 -0.46 -18.44 1.84
C ALA A 120 -1.41 -18.46 0.61
N ALA A 121 -0.98 -19.04 -0.51
CA ALA A 121 -1.70 -19.08 -1.79
C ALA A 121 -2.09 -17.68 -2.32
N LEU A 122 -1.24 -16.68 -2.04
CA LEU A 122 -1.36 -15.33 -2.59
C LEU A 122 -0.61 -15.21 -3.92
N THR A 123 -0.99 -14.23 -4.75
CA THR A 123 -0.24 -13.85 -5.94
C THR A 123 1.19 -13.44 -5.58
N GLY A 124 2.14 -13.60 -6.50
CA GLY A 124 3.55 -13.25 -6.25
C GLY A 124 3.72 -11.81 -5.77
N GLN A 125 3.03 -10.86 -6.41
CA GLN A 125 2.97 -9.46 -5.99
C GLN A 125 1.52 -9.02 -5.75
N PRO A 126 1.28 -8.07 -4.82
CA PRO A 126 -0.02 -7.42 -4.66
C PRO A 126 -0.42 -6.62 -5.90
N ALA A 127 -1.72 -6.57 -6.18
CA ALA A 127 -2.27 -5.65 -7.17
C ALA A 127 -2.15 -4.18 -6.69
N ILE A 128 -2.22 -3.22 -7.62
CA ILE A 128 -2.16 -1.80 -7.33
C ILE A 128 -3.49 -1.13 -7.69
N VAL A 129 -4.08 -0.40 -6.75
CA VAL A 129 -5.28 0.42 -6.96
C VAL A 129 -4.94 1.89 -6.69
N ILE A 130 -5.29 2.75 -7.65
CA ILE A 130 -4.87 4.16 -7.69
C ILE A 130 -6.11 5.06 -7.75
N PRO A 131 -6.63 5.55 -6.61
CA PRO A 131 -7.71 6.52 -6.59
C PRO A 131 -7.16 7.91 -6.96
N THR A 132 -7.57 8.45 -8.11
CA THR A 132 -7.21 9.82 -8.53
C THR A 132 -8.15 10.38 -9.58
N VAL A 133 -8.52 11.66 -9.45
CA VAL A 133 -9.30 12.41 -10.44
C VAL A 133 -8.41 13.09 -11.48
N SER A 134 -7.19 13.49 -11.11
CA SER A 134 -6.29 14.21 -12.03
C SER A 134 -5.77 13.31 -13.14
N LEU A 135 -5.74 11.99 -12.91
CA LEU A 135 -5.13 11.01 -13.82
C LEU A 135 -3.67 11.33 -14.18
N ASP A 136 -3.01 12.17 -13.39
CA ASP A 136 -1.60 12.51 -13.49
C ASP A 136 -0.78 11.38 -12.85
N ILE A 137 -0.64 10.28 -13.57
CA ILE A 137 -0.02 9.03 -13.10
C ILE A 137 1.17 8.72 -13.99
N GLU A 138 2.30 8.41 -13.36
CA GLU A 138 3.45 7.79 -14.01
C GLU A 138 3.68 6.44 -13.33
N LEU A 139 3.53 5.34 -14.07
CA LEU A 139 3.69 4.00 -13.53
C LEU A 139 5.17 3.60 -13.52
N PRO A 140 5.73 3.18 -12.38
CA PRO A 140 7.10 2.71 -12.35
C PRO A 140 7.26 1.40 -13.14
N ALA A 141 8.41 1.22 -13.79
CA ALA A 141 8.68 0.07 -14.66
C ALA A 141 8.55 -1.28 -13.95
N SER A 142 8.85 -1.29 -12.65
CA SER A 142 8.74 -2.46 -11.77
C SER A 142 7.36 -3.12 -11.78
N LEU A 143 6.27 -2.34 -11.91
CA LEU A 143 4.91 -2.89 -11.97
C LEU A 143 4.74 -3.80 -13.20
N ARG A 144 5.31 -3.39 -14.34
CA ARG A 144 5.27 -4.18 -15.59
C ARG A 144 6.22 -5.37 -15.51
N GLU A 145 7.43 -5.16 -15.03
CA GLU A 145 8.45 -6.22 -14.87
C GLU A 145 7.99 -7.36 -13.95
N ARG A 146 7.07 -7.06 -13.03
CA ARG A 146 6.50 -8.04 -12.08
C ARG A 146 5.06 -8.41 -12.38
N GLU A 147 4.54 -7.99 -13.53
CA GLU A 147 3.18 -8.31 -13.99
C GLU A 147 2.10 -7.98 -12.94
N GLN A 148 2.29 -6.90 -12.18
CA GLN A 148 1.32 -6.45 -11.19
C GLN A 148 0.06 -5.93 -11.89
N ALA A 149 -1.11 -6.43 -11.47
CA ALA A 149 -2.38 -5.88 -11.92
C ALA A 149 -2.52 -4.43 -11.44
N VAL A 150 -2.88 -3.52 -12.34
CA VAL A 150 -3.08 -2.10 -12.03
C VAL A 150 -4.52 -1.69 -12.33
N HIS A 151 -5.13 -1.00 -11.38
CA HIS A 151 -6.47 -0.41 -11.50
C HIS A 151 -6.41 1.08 -11.16
N ILE A 152 -7.02 1.90 -12.01
CA ILE A 152 -7.22 3.32 -11.73
C ILE A 152 -8.68 3.50 -11.32
N VAL A 153 -8.93 4.25 -10.25
CA VAL A 153 -10.27 4.60 -9.79
C VAL A 153 -10.41 6.10 -9.86
N THR A 154 -11.44 6.56 -10.56
CA THR A 154 -11.65 7.98 -10.83
C THR A 154 -13.13 8.34 -10.80
N THR A 155 -13.47 9.61 -11.01
CA THR A 155 -14.86 10.10 -10.98
C THR A 155 -15.30 10.55 -12.37
N THR A 156 -16.57 10.88 -12.52
CA THR A 156 -17.11 11.45 -13.77
C THR A 156 -16.49 12.79 -14.16
N ASP A 157 -15.80 13.47 -13.25
CA ASP A 157 -15.15 14.77 -13.47
C ASP A 157 -13.77 14.62 -14.12
N ALA A 158 -13.25 13.40 -14.21
CA ALA A 158 -11.95 13.14 -14.78
C ALA A 158 -11.93 13.32 -16.31
N ASP A 159 -10.77 13.73 -16.81
CA ASP A 159 -10.52 13.95 -18.23
C ASP A 159 -10.71 12.65 -19.03
N ARG A 160 -11.68 12.64 -19.95
CA ARG A 160 -12.03 11.46 -20.76
C ARG A 160 -10.93 11.03 -21.72
N ASP A 161 -10.13 11.96 -22.21
CA ASP A 161 -9.03 11.66 -23.11
C ASP A 161 -7.92 10.95 -22.34
N ARG A 162 -7.65 11.38 -21.11
CA ARG A 162 -6.72 10.67 -20.20
C ARG A 162 -7.22 9.28 -19.82
N ILE A 163 -8.53 9.13 -19.56
CA ILE A 163 -9.14 7.80 -19.34
C ILE A 163 -8.91 6.90 -20.56
N GLY A 164 -9.20 7.43 -21.76
CA GLY A 164 -9.04 6.71 -23.02
C GLY A 164 -7.60 6.26 -23.27
N ALA A 165 -6.62 7.11 -22.94
CA ALA A 165 -5.19 6.77 -23.05
C ALA A 165 -4.82 5.58 -22.14
N PHE A 166 -5.20 5.60 -20.86
CA PHE A 166 -4.93 4.48 -19.96
C PHE A 166 -5.64 3.18 -20.40
N GLN A 167 -6.87 3.28 -20.89
CA GLN A 167 -7.61 2.12 -21.40
C GLN A 167 -6.98 1.55 -22.67
N HIS A 168 -6.46 2.40 -23.56
CA HIS A 168 -5.73 2.00 -24.75
C HIS A 168 -4.46 1.20 -24.39
N ASP A 169 -3.78 1.62 -23.32
CA ASP A 169 -2.62 0.92 -22.75
C ASP A 169 -3.00 -0.36 -21.96
N GLY A 170 -4.27 -0.77 -21.99
CA GLY A 170 -4.78 -1.97 -21.32
C GLY A 170 -5.00 -1.83 -19.82
N ILE A 171 -4.89 -0.63 -19.26
CA ILE A 171 -5.11 -0.37 -17.84
C ILE A 171 -6.60 -0.25 -17.56
N LYS A 172 -7.08 -0.97 -16.54
CA LYS A 172 -8.49 -0.94 -16.13
C LYS A 172 -8.78 0.35 -15.37
N VAL A 173 -9.56 1.24 -15.97
CA VAL A 173 -10.04 2.48 -15.35
C VAL A 173 -11.50 2.32 -14.92
N HIS A 174 -11.76 2.56 -13.64
CA HIS A 174 -13.08 2.48 -13.02
C HIS A 174 -13.59 3.87 -12.69
N VAL A 175 -14.68 4.29 -13.33
CA VAL A 175 -15.36 5.54 -12.99
C VAL A 175 -16.40 5.25 -11.90
N ARG A 176 -16.27 5.88 -10.74
CA ARG A 176 -17.14 5.71 -9.56
C ARG A 176 -17.46 7.08 -8.96
N GLY A 177 -18.75 7.36 -8.82
CA GLY A 177 -19.25 8.63 -8.27
C GLY A 177 -18.92 9.85 -9.14
N SER A 178 -19.13 11.02 -8.57
CA SER A 178 -18.93 12.33 -9.21
C SER A 178 -18.18 13.27 -8.27
N GLY A 179 -17.54 14.32 -8.79
CA GLY A 179 -16.83 15.31 -8.00
C GLY A 179 -15.31 15.17 -8.02
N ARG A 180 -14.64 16.01 -7.22
CA ARG A 180 -13.18 16.20 -7.24
C ARG A 180 -12.38 15.15 -6.46
N HIS A 181 -13.05 14.24 -5.76
CA HIS A 181 -12.43 13.19 -4.97
C HIS A 181 -13.15 11.87 -5.19
N VAL A 182 -12.40 10.76 -5.12
CA VAL A 182 -12.99 9.42 -5.13
C VAL A 182 -13.61 9.18 -3.75
N ASP A 183 -14.90 8.86 -3.72
CA ASP A 183 -15.62 8.49 -2.49
C ASP A 183 -15.07 7.17 -1.92
N GLY A 184 -14.79 7.16 -0.62
CA GLY A 184 -14.15 6.00 0.02
C GLY A 184 -15.08 4.80 0.18
N ASN A 185 -16.40 5.00 0.36
CA ASN A 185 -17.35 3.89 0.35
C ASN A 185 -17.43 3.24 -1.03
N ALA A 186 -17.47 4.05 -2.09
CA ALA A 186 -17.45 3.57 -3.46
C ALA A 186 -16.13 2.84 -3.80
N LEU A 187 -15.01 3.31 -3.26
CA LEU A 187 -13.71 2.67 -3.38
C LEU A 187 -13.66 1.32 -2.65
N ALA A 188 -14.12 1.26 -1.40
CA ALA A 188 -14.21 0.02 -0.63
C ALA A 188 -15.13 -1.02 -1.31
N ALA A 189 -16.28 -0.58 -1.83
CA ALA A 189 -17.18 -1.43 -2.60
C ALA A 189 -16.51 -1.98 -3.86
N LEU A 190 -15.82 -1.12 -4.63
CA LEU A 190 -15.08 -1.55 -5.82
C LEU A 190 -13.96 -2.56 -5.49
N LEU A 191 -13.21 -2.34 -4.41
CA LEU A 191 -12.19 -3.29 -3.95
C LEU A 191 -12.80 -4.68 -3.68
N GLY A 192 -13.99 -4.71 -3.06
CA GLY A 192 -14.76 -5.93 -2.86
C GLY A 192 -15.27 -6.57 -4.17
N GLU A 193 -15.74 -5.77 -5.13
CA GLU A 193 -16.16 -6.22 -6.47
C GLU A 193 -15.00 -6.85 -7.26
N LEU A 194 -13.80 -6.29 -7.12
CA LEU A 194 -12.56 -6.81 -7.71
C LEU A 194 -12.08 -8.09 -7.03
N GLY A 195 -12.68 -8.49 -5.90
CA GLY A 195 -12.38 -9.72 -5.18
C GLY A 195 -11.23 -9.60 -4.20
N TYR A 196 -10.72 -8.39 -3.94
CA TYR A 196 -9.70 -8.16 -2.93
C TYR A 196 -10.30 -8.31 -1.53
N ARG A 197 -9.55 -8.96 -0.65
CA ARG A 197 -9.90 -9.29 0.73
C ARG A 197 -8.97 -8.60 1.73
N SER A 198 -7.72 -8.31 1.37
CA SER A 198 -6.71 -7.78 2.29
C SER A 198 -5.97 -6.61 1.64
N VAL A 199 -6.44 -5.40 1.90
CA VAL A 199 -5.97 -4.19 1.22
C VAL A 199 -5.07 -3.40 2.15
N TYR A 200 -3.80 -3.25 1.78
CA TYR A 200 -2.89 -2.37 2.49
C TYR A 200 -2.94 -0.95 1.90
N CYS A 201 -3.42 -0.02 2.71
CA CYS A 201 -3.51 1.40 2.36
C CYS A 201 -2.15 2.06 2.60
N LEU A 202 -1.41 2.24 1.50
CA LEU A 202 -0.21 3.07 1.44
C LEU A 202 -0.53 4.55 1.28
N ALA A 203 -1.76 4.87 0.88
CA ALA A 203 -2.22 6.24 0.80
C ALA A 203 -2.24 6.88 2.19
N GLY A 204 -1.97 8.18 2.25
CA GLY A 204 -1.84 8.92 3.51
C GLY A 204 -3.10 8.88 4.39
N PRO A 205 -2.99 9.34 5.65
CA PRO A 205 -4.06 9.22 6.66
C PRO A 205 -5.40 9.82 6.22
N GLN A 206 -5.39 10.83 5.35
CA GLN A 206 -6.61 11.40 4.79
C GLN A 206 -7.38 10.39 3.92
N MET A 207 -6.72 9.60 3.08
CA MET A 207 -7.39 8.56 2.30
C MET A 207 -7.92 7.46 3.21
N LEU A 208 -7.14 7.04 4.20
CA LEU A 208 -7.59 6.05 5.18
C LEU A 208 -8.86 6.51 5.91
N SER A 209 -8.96 7.80 6.24
CA SER A 209 -10.13 8.35 6.95
C SER A 209 -11.44 8.33 6.15
N THR A 210 -11.39 8.08 4.84
CA THR A 210 -12.59 7.98 4.00
C THR A 210 -13.05 6.55 3.76
N LEU A 211 -12.23 5.55 4.10
CA LEU A 211 -12.48 4.11 3.90
C LEU A 211 -13.16 3.49 5.13
#